data_AF-P08943-F1
#
_entry.id   AF-P08943-F1
#
_cell.length_a   1.000
_cell.length_b   1.000
_cell.length_c   1.000
_cell.angle_alpha   90.00
_cell.angle_beta   90.00
_cell.angle_gamma   90.00
#
_symmetry.space_group_name_H-M   'P 1'
#
loop_
_entity.id
_entity.type
_entity.pdbx_description
1 polymer ?
#
loop_
_entity_poly.entity_id
_entity_poly.type
_entity_poly.pdbx_seq_one_letter_code
_entity_poly.pdbx_strand_id
1 'polypeptide(L)'
;FRNVESKSCCPNTTGRNIYNTCRLGGGSRERCASLSGCKIISASTCPSDYPKFYCTLGCQSSKCASITTPPNSEVDAEAVRCKAACSNLCDFGVTTNQEIQDD
;
A
#
# COMPACT_ATOMS: atom_id res chain seq x y z
N PHE A 1 -12.23 -20.21 14.33
CA PHE A 1 -12.20 -19.17 13.29
C PHE A 1 -11.63 -17.89 13.88
N ARG A 2 -10.44 -17.42 13.48
CA ARG A 2 -10.01 -16.05 13.82
C ARG A 2 -10.76 -15.11 12.89
N ASN A 3 -11.65 -14.29 13.42
CA ASN A 3 -12.17 -13.14 12.67
C ASN A 3 -10.99 -12.19 12.46
N VAL A 4 -10.35 -12.30 11.30
CA VAL A 4 -9.38 -11.31 10.85
C VAL A 4 -10.21 -10.10 10.46
N GLU A 5 -10.51 -9.25 11.43
CA GLU A 5 -11.17 -7.98 11.15
C GLU A 5 -10.20 -7.13 10.34
N SER A 6 -10.56 -6.87 9.09
CA SER A 6 -9.76 -5.99 8.25
C SER A 6 -9.62 -4.64 8.95
N LYS A 7 -8.40 -4.14 9.12
CA LYS A 7 -8.14 -2.86 9.79
C LYS A 7 -7.80 -1.79 8.77
N SER A 8 -8.25 -0.56 8.98
CA SER A 8 -7.75 0.59 8.20
C SER A 8 -6.53 1.16 8.90
N CYS A 9 -5.43 1.23 8.16
CA CYS A 9 -4.21 1.88 8.60
C CYS A 9 -4.06 3.16 7.82
N CYS A 10 -3.78 4.27 8.49
CA CYS A 10 -3.63 5.57 7.84
C CYS A 10 -2.20 6.11 7.92
N PRO A 11 -1.73 6.80 6.87
CA PRO A 11 -0.35 7.24 6.78
C PRO A 11 0.05 8.24 7.87
N ASN A 12 -0.90 9.07 8.28
CA ASN A 12 -0.73 10.08 9.31
C ASN A 12 -2.10 10.43 9.92
N THR A 13 -2.09 11.32 10.91
CA THR A 13 -3.32 11.79 11.58
C THR A 13 -4.29 12.47 10.60
N THR A 14 -3.80 13.22 9.62
CA THR A 14 -4.64 13.86 8.59
C THR A 14 -5.38 12.83 7.75
N GLY A 15 -4.70 11.80 7.24
CA GLY A 15 -5.33 10.68 6.53
C GLY A 15 -6.33 9.94 7.41
N ARG A 16 -6.02 9.74 8.70
CA ARG A 16 -6.98 9.17 9.66
C ARG A 16 -8.24 10.02 9.78
N ASN A 17 -8.11 11.33 9.88
CA ASN A 17 -9.26 12.23 9.98
C ASN A 17 -10.11 12.18 8.71
N ILE A 18 -9.49 12.21 7.52
CA ILE A 18 -10.20 12.06 6.24
C ILE A 18 -10.94 10.72 6.17
N TYR A 19 -10.29 9.62 6.57
CA TYR A 19 -10.91 8.29 6.59
C TYR A 19 -12.14 8.27 7.51
N ASN A 20 -12.00 8.83 8.72
CA ASN A 20 -13.08 8.87 9.70
C ASN A 20 -14.25 9.73 9.19
N THR A 21 -13.99 10.92 8.66
CA THR A 21 -15.04 11.79 8.08
C THR A 21 -15.74 11.11 6.90
N CYS A 22 -14.99 10.45 6.01
CA CYS A 22 -15.57 9.70 4.90
C CYS A 22 -16.47 8.55 5.38
N ARG A 23 -16.04 7.81 6.42
CA ARG A 23 -16.83 6.72 7.02
C ARG A 23 -18.08 7.23 7.71
N LEU A 24 -17.99 8.37 8.40
CA LEU A 24 -19.15 9.03 9.02
C LEU A 24 -20.18 9.46 7.97
N GLY A 25 -19.74 9.89 6.79
CA GLY A 25 -20.62 10.19 5.65
C GLY A 25 -21.18 8.97 4.92
N GLY A 26 -20.93 7.75 5.39
CA GLY A 26 -21.44 6.51 4.77
C GLY A 26 -20.58 5.95 3.63
N GLY A 27 -19.38 6.50 3.38
CA GLY A 27 -18.48 5.97 2.35
C GLY A 27 -17.99 4.54 2.66
N SER A 28 -17.79 3.71 1.62
CA SER A 28 -17.23 2.36 1.80
C SER A 28 -15.79 2.39 2.32
N ARG A 29 -15.33 1.29 2.91
CA ARG A 29 -13.97 1.21 3.49
C ARG A 29 -12.90 1.42 2.42
N GLU A 30 -13.10 0.84 1.24
CA GLU A 30 -12.23 0.92 0.08
C GLU A 30 -12.19 2.34 -0.47
N ARG A 31 -13.36 2.99 -0.60
CA ARG A 31 -13.45 4.37 -1.07
C ARG A 31 -12.77 5.32 -0.10
N CYS A 32 -13.07 5.19 1.19
CA CYS A 32 -12.46 6.04 2.21
C CYS A 32 -10.95 5.82 2.30
N ALA A 33 -10.47 4.58 2.17
CA ALA A 33 -9.04 4.27 2.11
C ALA A 33 -8.37 4.96 0.91
N SER A 34 -8.97 4.86 -0.28
CA SER A 34 -8.48 5.54 -1.49
C SER A 34 -8.40 7.06 -1.31
N LEU A 35 -9.46 7.69 -0.80
CA LEU A 35 -9.51 9.15 -0.60
C LEU A 35 -8.53 9.68 0.45
N SER A 36 -8.22 8.88 1.46
CA SER A 36 -7.38 9.29 2.61
C SER A 36 -5.91 8.85 2.50
N GLY A 37 -5.57 8.07 1.48
CA GLY A 37 -4.30 7.35 1.41
C GLY A 37 -4.16 6.23 2.45
N CYS A 38 -5.21 5.94 3.24
CA CYS A 38 -5.22 4.80 4.14
C CYS A 38 -5.26 3.48 3.35
N LYS A 39 -4.86 2.38 3.98
CA LYS A 39 -4.88 1.05 3.40
C LYS A 39 -5.69 0.12 4.29
N ILE A 40 -6.46 -0.76 3.68
CA ILE A 40 -7.19 -1.82 4.38
C ILE A 40 -6.30 -3.05 4.38
N ILE A 41 -5.97 -3.58 5.56
CA ILE A 41 -5.14 -4.77 5.71
C ILE A 41 -5.89 -5.88 6.42
N SER A 42 -5.52 -7.12 6.11
CA SER A 42 -5.96 -8.33 6.81
C SER A 42 -5.12 -8.62 8.08
N ALA A 43 -4.53 -7.59 8.70
CA ALA A 43 -3.80 -7.74 9.96
C ALA A 43 -4.55 -7.05 11.10
N SER A 44 -4.38 -7.55 12.33
CA SER A 44 -5.02 -7.00 13.53
C SER A 44 -4.39 -5.68 14.01
N THR A 45 -3.16 -5.39 13.58
CA THR A 45 -2.37 -4.22 13.95
C THR A 45 -1.84 -3.51 12.70
N CYS A 46 -1.77 -2.19 12.76
CA CYS A 46 -1.06 -1.42 11.75
C CYS A 46 0.45 -1.57 11.99
N PRO A 47 1.25 -1.85 10.95
CA PRO A 47 2.68 -1.89 11.10
C PRO A 47 3.21 -0.52 11.52
N SER A 48 4.22 -0.52 12.39
CA SER A 48 4.93 0.67 12.86
C SER A 48 5.76 1.35 11.78
N ASP A 49 6.08 0.63 10.71
CA ASP A 49 7.15 0.96 9.78
C ASP A 49 6.68 1.93 8.70
N TYR A 50 6.12 3.05 9.14
CA TYR A 50 5.78 4.21 8.32
C TYR A 50 7.06 5.00 8.01
N PRO A 51 7.32 5.45 6.76
CA PRO A 51 6.47 5.40 5.56
C PRO A 51 6.67 4.15 4.67
N LYS A 52 7.66 3.31 4.96
CA LYS A 52 8.05 2.14 4.15
C LYS A 52 6.85 1.25 3.80
N PHE A 53 5.98 0.97 4.77
CA PHE A 53 4.77 0.17 4.58
C PHE A 53 3.82 0.74 3.50
N TYR A 54 3.59 2.06 3.49
CA TYR A 54 2.69 2.68 2.50
C TYR A 54 3.32 2.76 1.13
N CYS A 55 4.63 3.00 1.08
CA CYS A 55 5.37 2.94 -0.17
C CYS A 55 5.25 1.52 -0.77
N THR A 56 5.55 0.47 0.00
CA THR A 56 5.53 -0.91 -0.50
C THR A 56 4.13 -1.29 -0.98
N LEU A 57 3.10 -1.02 -0.18
CA LEU A 57 1.71 -1.29 -0.59
C LEU A 57 1.29 -0.48 -1.82
N GLY A 58 1.65 0.81 -1.87
CA GLY A 58 1.35 1.68 -3.00
C GLY A 58 2.01 1.20 -4.30
N CYS A 59 3.31 0.90 -4.25
CA CYS A 59 4.07 0.40 -5.38
C CYS A 59 3.54 -0.95 -5.87
N GLN A 60 3.29 -1.89 -4.96
CA GLN A 60 2.73 -3.20 -5.32
C GLN A 60 1.33 -3.07 -5.94
N SER A 61 0.48 -2.18 -5.40
CA SER A 61 -0.88 -1.97 -5.93
C SER A 61 -0.95 -1.21 -7.25
N SER A 62 0.08 -0.45 -7.61
CA SER A 62 0.08 0.39 -8.82
C SER A 62 0.89 -0.23 -9.97
N LYS A 63 2.07 -0.78 -9.67
CA LYS A 63 2.99 -1.33 -10.67
C LYS A 63 2.84 -2.84 -10.83
N CYS A 64 2.76 -3.56 -9.71
CA CYS A 64 2.68 -5.03 -9.77
C CYS A 64 1.27 -5.54 -10.01
N ALA A 65 0.23 -4.73 -9.76
CA ALA A 65 -1.16 -5.14 -9.97
C ALA A 65 -1.51 -5.32 -11.47
N SER A 66 -0.80 -4.65 -12.37
CA SER A 66 -0.96 -4.82 -13.83
C SER A 66 -0.34 -6.11 -14.37
N ILE A 67 0.46 -6.82 -13.55
CA ILE A 67 0.96 -8.16 -13.87
C ILE A 67 -0.22 -9.12 -13.68
N THR A 68 -1.04 -9.19 -14.73
CA THR A 68 -2.28 -9.97 -14.77
C THR A 68 -2.00 -11.20 -15.59
N THR A 69 -1.95 -12.39 -14.99
CA THR A 69 -1.69 -13.62 -15.77
C THR A 69 -2.46 -14.84 -15.29
N PRO A 70 -2.87 -15.73 -16.22
CA PRO A 70 -3.64 -16.94 -15.97
C PRO A 70 -2.89 -17.93 -15.05
N PRO A 71 -3.62 -18.81 -14.35
CA PRO A 71 -3.08 -19.53 -13.21
C PRO A 71 -2.25 -20.76 -13.65
N ASN A 72 -0.95 -20.61 -13.99
CA ASN A 72 0.03 -21.73 -14.22
C ASN A 72 1.27 -21.41 -15.12
N SER A 73 2.00 -20.31 -14.95
CA SER A 73 3.25 -20.10 -15.72
C SER A 73 4.25 -19.24 -14.95
N GLU A 74 5.51 -19.20 -15.40
CA GLU A 74 6.73 -18.53 -14.88
C GLU A 74 6.56 -17.08 -14.34
N VAL A 75 5.36 -16.55 -14.39
CA VAL A 75 4.92 -15.19 -14.08
C VAL A 75 4.73 -14.93 -12.59
N ASP A 76 4.59 -15.97 -11.76
CA ASP A 76 4.74 -15.81 -10.30
C ASP A 76 6.11 -15.22 -9.95
N ALA A 77 7.15 -15.59 -10.71
CA ALA A 77 8.47 -15.01 -10.53
C ALA A 77 8.49 -13.51 -10.86
N GLU A 78 7.72 -13.06 -11.86
CA GLU A 78 7.66 -11.64 -12.23
C GLU A 78 6.89 -10.80 -11.20
N ALA A 79 5.75 -11.32 -10.74
CA ALA A 79 5.01 -10.69 -9.64
C ALA A 79 5.86 -10.62 -8.35
N VAL A 80 6.62 -11.68 -8.04
CA VAL A 80 7.55 -11.72 -6.91
C VAL A 80 8.71 -10.73 -7.11
N ARG A 81 9.32 -10.68 -8.30
CA ARG A 81 10.38 -9.71 -8.64
C ARG A 81 9.89 -8.28 -8.51
N CYS A 82 8.71 -7.97 -9.03
CA CYS A 82 8.10 -6.65 -8.90
C CYS A 82 7.86 -6.27 -7.43
N LYS A 83 7.31 -7.19 -6.62
CA LYS A 83 7.11 -6.96 -5.17
C LYS A 83 8.43 -6.73 -4.43
N ALA A 84 9.49 -7.45 -4.80
CA ALA A 84 10.84 -7.28 -4.24
C ALA A 84 11.45 -5.93 -4.66
N ALA A 85 11.36 -5.56 -5.94
CA ALA A 85 11.82 -4.27 -6.45
C ALA A 85 11.10 -3.10 -5.77
N CYS A 86 9.77 -3.18 -5.64
CA CYS A 86 8.98 -2.22 -4.87
C CYS A 86 9.48 -2.09 -3.43
N SER A 87 9.73 -3.21 -2.74
CA SER A 87 10.22 -3.18 -1.37
C SER A 87 11.60 -2.52 -1.25
N ASN A 88 12.50 -2.82 -2.19
CA ASN A 88 13.83 -2.20 -2.25
C ASN A 88 13.75 -0.69 -2.51
N LEU A 89 12.99 -0.27 -3.52
CA LEU A 89 12.77 1.16 -3.81
C LEU A 89 12.22 1.90 -2.59
N CYS A 90 11.30 1.27 -1.87
CA CYS A 90 10.72 1.83 -0.65
C CYS A 90 11.65 1.81 0.56
N ASP A 91 12.75 1.06 0.51
CA ASP A 91 13.83 1.15 1.48
C ASP A 91 14.76 2.34 1.19
N PHE A 92 15.12 2.53 -0.09
CA PHE A 92 16.02 3.61 -0.52
C PHE A 92 15.35 5.00 -0.60
N GLY A 93 14.04 5.05 -0.85
CA GLY A 93 13.28 6.30 -1.00
C GLY A 93 12.95 7.03 0.31
N VAL A 94 13.23 6.44 1.48
CA VAL A 94 13.12 7.15 2.77
C VAL A 94 14.34 8.04 3.02
N THR A 95 15.44 7.84 2.29
CA THR A 95 16.73 8.47 2.56
C THR A 95 17.28 9.34 1.43
N THR A 96 16.61 9.47 0.28
CA THR A 96 17.17 10.22 -0.84
C THR A 96 16.15 11.11 -1.56
N ASN A 97 16.14 12.39 -1.17
CA ASN A 97 16.12 13.44 -2.18
C ASN A 97 17.44 13.29 -2.96
N GLN A 98 17.45 12.53 -4.05
CA GLN A 98 18.51 12.64 -5.02
C GLN A 98 17.88 12.89 -6.38
N GLU A 99 18.09 14.14 -6.80
CA GLU A 99 17.88 14.66 -8.14
C GLU A 99 18.35 13.63 -9.17
N ILE A 100 17.43 13.14 -10.01
CA ILE A 100 17.83 12.69 -11.34
C ILE A 100 17.86 13.96 -12.18
N GLN A 101 19.07 14.50 -12.37
CA GLN A 101 19.36 15.39 -13.49
C GLN A 101 19.11 14.59 -14.76
N ASP A 102 18.18 15.06 -15.60
CA ASP A 102 18.21 14.77 -17.04
C ASP A 102 19.49 15.38 -17.62
N ASP A 103 20.31 14.53 -18.26
CA ASP A 103 21.50 14.79 -19.10
C ASP A 103 22.59 15.78 -18.60
#